data_AF-A0A3M2T6Q3-F1
#
_entry.id   AF-A0A3M2T6Q3-F1
#
_cell.length_a   1.000
_cell.length_b   1.000
_cell.length_c   1.000
_cell.angle_alpha   90.00
_cell.angle_beta   90.00
_cell.angle_gamma   90.00
#
_symmetry.space_group_name_H-M   'P 1'
#
loop_
_entity.id
_entity.type
_entity.pdbx_description
1 polymer ?
#
loop_
_entity_poly.entity_id
_entity_poly.type
_entity_poly.pdbx_seq_one_letter_code
_entity_poly.pdbx_strand_id
1 'polypeptide(L)'
;MAGLYKTRTASHPEYEHFFRYTSGRWLWDEQQQLRDRYRVFDVAELQNSAAKATGTDGCVSMTKLAEGGFNKVFRLLMNDGKAVLARIPNPNAGPPFYTTASEVATMEFARTILQIPVPQIFEWSATTDNLVGSEYIIMEEANGTQLGKSWDEMSPDSKLKIMREVVSIEGKMLSVSFSQYVFLLFPAAYGLSLIQPLAMEASTLRMTQ
;
A
#
# COMPACT_ATOMS: atom_id res chain seq x y z
N MET A 1 -1.07 -7.36 -39.79
CA MET A 1 -1.66 -6.81 -38.55
C MET A 1 -1.76 -7.93 -37.52
N ALA A 2 -0.63 -8.33 -36.94
CA ALA A 2 -0.58 -9.35 -35.91
C ALA A 2 -0.56 -8.64 -34.54
N GLY A 3 -1.63 -8.82 -33.76
CA GLY A 3 -1.68 -8.39 -32.38
C GLY A 3 -0.70 -9.21 -31.56
N LEU A 4 0.31 -8.56 -30.99
CA LEU A 4 1.22 -9.16 -30.02
C LEU A 4 0.42 -9.40 -28.73
N TYR A 5 -0.01 -10.65 -28.54
CA TYR A 5 -0.50 -11.11 -27.24
C TYR A 5 0.65 -11.02 -26.25
N LYS A 6 0.54 -10.09 -25.30
CA LYS A 6 1.45 -9.92 -24.16
C LYS A 6 1.55 -11.28 -23.45
N THR A 7 2.69 -11.94 -23.59
CA THR A 7 2.94 -13.23 -22.94
C THR A 7 2.92 -13.01 -21.44
N ARG A 8 1.88 -13.52 -20.78
CA ARG A 8 1.75 -13.56 -19.32
C ARG A 8 2.98 -14.28 -18.76
N THR A 9 3.84 -13.57 -18.03
CA THR A 9 5.05 -14.14 -17.42
C THR A 9 4.66 -15.33 -16.55
N ALA A 10 5.28 -16.48 -16.83
CA ALA A 10 5.04 -17.72 -16.11
C ALA A 10 5.54 -17.55 -14.66
N SER A 11 4.68 -17.86 -13.68
CA SER A 11 5.04 -17.89 -12.27
C SER A 11 6.31 -18.72 -12.08
N HIS A 12 7.41 -18.09 -11.68
CA HIS A 12 8.61 -18.83 -11.32
C HIS A 12 8.34 -19.53 -9.97
N PRO A 13 8.56 -20.86 -9.87
CA PRO A 13 8.24 -21.62 -8.66
C PRO A 13 8.91 -21.07 -7.39
N GLU A 14 10.04 -20.39 -7.54
CA GLU A 14 10.79 -19.76 -6.44
C GLU A 14 9.99 -18.66 -5.71
N TYR A 15 9.11 -17.94 -6.42
CA TYR A 15 8.34 -16.82 -5.87
C TYR A 15 6.94 -17.20 -5.40
N GLU A 16 6.58 -18.48 -5.43
CA GLU A 16 5.24 -18.95 -5.03
C GLU A 16 4.85 -18.50 -3.61
N HIS A 17 5.84 -18.44 -2.71
CA HIS A 17 5.66 -17.97 -1.34
C HIS A 17 5.32 -16.47 -1.22
N PHE A 18 5.67 -15.65 -2.22
CA PHE A 18 5.25 -14.26 -2.31
C PHE A 18 3.76 -14.13 -2.66
N PHE A 19 3.23 -15.06 -3.45
CA PHE A 19 1.85 -14.99 -3.95
C PHE A 19 0.83 -15.49 -2.93
N ARG A 20 1.21 -16.50 -2.13
CA ARG A 20 0.34 -17.14 -1.13
C ARG A 20 0.21 -16.36 0.16
N TYR A 21 -0.87 -16.61 0.89
CA TYR A 21 -0.98 -16.22 2.29
C TYR A 21 -0.31 -17.27 3.18
N THR A 22 0.55 -16.84 4.11
CA THR A 22 1.39 -17.75 4.93
C THR A 22 1.36 -17.48 6.44
N SER A 23 0.83 -16.34 6.90
CA SER A 23 0.84 -15.94 8.33
C SER A 23 -0.22 -16.59 9.22
N GLY A 24 -1.12 -17.42 8.70
CA GLY A 24 -2.17 -18.03 9.52
C GLY A 24 -3.05 -19.04 8.79
N ARG A 25 -4.02 -19.58 9.52
CA ARG A 25 -4.99 -20.59 9.09
C ARG A 25 -6.39 -20.15 9.52
N TRP A 26 -7.42 -20.62 8.83
CA TRP A 26 -8.80 -20.32 9.19
C TRP A 26 -9.51 -21.59 9.68
N LEU A 27 -10.34 -21.43 10.71
CA LEU A 27 -11.21 -22.51 11.20
C LEU A 27 -12.31 -22.87 10.21
N TRP A 28 -12.71 -21.92 9.36
CA TRP A 28 -13.79 -22.08 8.38
C TRP A 28 -13.38 -21.55 7.00
N ASP A 29 -13.80 -22.24 5.93
CA ASP A 29 -13.56 -21.90 4.52
C ASP A 29 -12.11 -21.58 4.14
N GLU A 30 -11.15 -22.25 4.76
CA GLU A 30 -9.72 -21.97 4.58
C GLU A 30 -9.27 -21.92 3.12
N GLN A 31 -9.70 -22.88 2.30
CA GLN A 31 -9.31 -22.90 0.90
C GLN A 31 -9.79 -21.65 0.15
N GLN A 32 -10.98 -21.14 0.50
CA GLN A 32 -11.50 -19.90 -0.08
C GLN A 32 -10.70 -18.70 0.41
N GLN A 33 -10.41 -18.63 1.71
CA GLN A 33 -9.60 -17.55 2.30
C GLN A 33 -8.19 -17.47 1.71
N LEU A 34 -7.57 -18.61 1.39
CA LEU A 34 -6.28 -18.70 0.70
C LEU A 34 -6.39 -18.25 -0.76
N ARG A 35 -7.44 -18.68 -1.50
CA ARG A 35 -7.69 -18.26 -2.89
C ARG A 35 -7.91 -16.75 -3.00
N ASP A 36 -8.72 -16.19 -2.11
CA ASP A 36 -9.06 -14.76 -2.11
C ASP A 36 -7.87 -13.85 -1.76
N ARG A 37 -6.79 -14.45 -1.22
CA ARG A 37 -5.53 -13.77 -0.93
C ARG A 37 -4.39 -14.19 -1.85
N TYR A 38 -4.63 -15.08 -2.80
CA TYR A 38 -3.62 -15.47 -3.76
C TYR A 38 -3.50 -14.42 -4.87
N ARG A 39 -2.30 -13.86 -5.05
CA ARG A 39 -2.04 -12.85 -6.09
C ARG A 39 -0.69 -13.11 -6.73
N VAL A 40 -0.71 -13.46 -8.01
CA VAL A 40 0.49 -13.50 -8.86
C VAL A 40 0.79 -12.08 -9.36
N PHE A 41 2.05 -11.73 -9.37
CA PHE A 41 2.59 -10.50 -9.94
C PHE A 41 4.02 -10.76 -10.44
N ASP A 42 4.51 -9.88 -11.29
CA ASP A 42 5.88 -9.96 -11.82
C ASP A 42 6.87 -9.35 -10.82
N VAL A 43 7.68 -10.21 -10.21
CA VAL A 43 8.64 -9.83 -9.16
C VAL A 43 9.76 -8.95 -9.70
N ALA A 44 10.27 -9.27 -10.90
CA ALA A 44 11.34 -8.51 -11.52
C ALA A 44 10.86 -7.11 -11.90
N GLU A 45 9.64 -6.99 -12.46
CA GLU A 45 9.07 -5.70 -12.77
C GLU A 45 8.76 -4.86 -11.51
N LEU A 46 8.34 -5.49 -10.40
CA LEU A 46 8.18 -4.76 -9.13
C LEU A 46 9.52 -4.21 -8.62
N GLN A 47 10.58 -5.00 -8.70
CA GLN A 47 11.94 -4.57 -8.36
C GLN A 47 12.42 -3.44 -9.27
N ASN A 48 12.14 -3.51 -10.57
CA ASN A 48 12.47 -2.48 -11.55
C ASN A 48 11.72 -1.18 -11.28
N SER A 49 10.41 -1.24 -11.00
CA SER A 49 9.63 -0.06 -10.60
C SER A 49 10.20 0.58 -9.34
N ALA A 50 10.56 -0.20 -8.33
CA ALA A 50 11.15 0.34 -7.10
C ALA A 50 12.53 0.98 -7.31
N ALA A 51 13.39 0.38 -8.14
CA ALA A 51 14.67 0.95 -8.50
C ALA A 51 14.51 2.30 -9.25
N LYS A 52 13.62 2.34 -10.24
CA LYS A 52 13.29 3.58 -11.00
C LYS A 52 12.74 4.67 -10.09
N ALA A 53 11.76 4.34 -9.25
CA ALA A 53 11.11 5.30 -8.34
C ALA A 53 12.08 5.92 -7.33
N THR A 54 13.14 5.19 -6.98
CA THR A 54 14.17 5.63 -6.02
C THR A 54 15.42 6.21 -6.67
N GLY A 55 15.51 6.18 -8.01
CA GLY A 55 16.69 6.63 -8.75
C GLY A 55 17.93 5.77 -8.51
N THR A 56 17.74 4.47 -8.27
CA THR A 56 18.83 3.51 -8.03
C THR A 56 19.01 2.57 -9.22
N ASP A 57 20.21 1.99 -9.36
CA ASP A 57 20.55 1.11 -10.50
C ASP A 57 19.89 -0.28 -10.43
N GLY A 58 19.25 -0.63 -9.32
CA GLY A 58 18.63 -1.94 -9.14
C GLY A 58 18.30 -2.30 -7.68
N CYS A 59 17.63 -3.44 -7.55
CA CYS A 59 17.25 -4.07 -6.29
C CYS A 59 18.13 -5.30 -6.03
N VAL A 60 18.79 -5.34 -4.88
CA VAL A 60 19.68 -6.42 -4.43
C VAL A 60 18.87 -7.62 -3.96
N SER A 61 17.82 -7.38 -3.18
CA SER A 61 16.98 -8.46 -2.64
C SER A 61 15.59 -7.98 -2.29
N MET A 62 14.64 -8.92 -2.33
CA MET A 62 13.25 -8.70 -1.94
C MET A 62 12.84 -9.78 -0.96
N THR A 63 12.17 -9.39 0.12
CA THR A 63 11.66 -10.30 1.14
C THR A 63 10.24 -9.94 1.51
N LYS A 64 9.41 -10.95 1.80
CA LYS A 64 8.05 -10.73 2.31
C LYS A 64 8.15 -10.37 3.79
N LEU A 65 8.06 -9.07 4.08
CA LEU A 65 8.25 -8.51 5.42
C LEU A 65 7.05 -8.81 6.33
N ALA A 66 5.86 -8.61 5.79
CA ALA A 66 4.62 -8.81 6.51
C ALA A 66 3.50 -9.14 5.53
N GLU A 67 2.44 -9.73 6.05
CA GLU A 67 1.17 -9.85 5.36
C GLU A 67 0.04 -9.75 6.37
N GLY A 68 -1.07 -9.16 5.92
CA GLY A 68 -2.29 -9.05 6.70
C GLY A 68 -3.47 -9.65 5.96
N GLY A 69 -4.67 -9.36 6.45
CA GLY A 69 -5.92 -9.82 5.84
C GLY A 69 -6.13 -9.31 4.41
N PHE A 70 -5.56 -8.15 4.07
CA PHE A 70 -5.89 -7.43 2.83
C PHE A 70 -4.68 -7.10 1.94
N ASN A 71 -3.46 -7.08 2.48
CA ASN A 71 -2.27 -6.70 1.72
C ASN A 71 -1.08 -7.58 2.07
N LYS A 72 -0.14 -7.72 1.15
CA LYS A 72 1.23 -8.21 1.39
C LYS A 72 2.19 -7.04 1.33
N VAL A 73 3.19 -7.04 2.21
CA VAL A 73 4.22 -6.01 2.29
C VAL A 73 5.58 -6.67 2.09
N PHE A 74 6.31 -6.17 1.11
CA PHE A 74 7.63 -6.63 0.77
C PHE A 74 8.65 -5.56 1.09
N ARG A 75 9.79 -5.97 1.63
CA ARG A 75 10.95 -5.11 1.84
C ARG A 75 11.94 -5.35 0.72
N LEU A 76 12.29 -4.30 0.00
CA LEU A 76 13.24 -4.32 -1.11
C LEU A 76 14.50 -3.56 -0.68
N LEU A 77 15.65 -4.23 -0.75
CA LEU A 77 16.96 -3.62 -0.49
C LEU A 77 17.56 -3.16 -1.83
N MET A 78 17.81 -1.86 -1.96
CA MET A 78 18.38 -1.25 -3.16
C MET A 78 19.91 -1.29 -3.18
N ASN A 79 20.48 -1.08 -4.37
CA ASN A 79 21.94 -1.09 -4.58
C ASN A 79 22.69 -0.04 -3.74
N ASP A 80 22.05 1.06 -3.38
CA ASP A 80 22.62 2.11 -2.54
C ASP A 80 22.54 1.80 -1.03
N GLY A 81 22.04 0.61 -0.67
CA GLY A 81 21.87 0.14 0.70
C GLY A 81 20.59 0.65 1.38
N LYS A 82 19.80 1.51 0.72
CA LYS A 82 18.50 1.92 1.26
C LYS A 82 17.47 0.81 1.07
N ALA A 83 16.48 0.79 1.94
CA ALA A 83 15.35 -0.12 1.83
C ALA A 83 14.05 0.66 1.62
N VAL A 84 13.17 0.08 0.82
CA VAL A 84 11.81 0.58 0.56
C VAL A 84 10.81 -0.55 0.75
N LEU A 85 9.56 -0.17 0.95
CA LEU A 85 8.46 -1.10 1.06
C LEU A 85 7.63 -1.09 -0.21
N ALA A 86 7.29 -2.28 -0.70
CA ALA A 86 6.28 -2.48 -1.73
C ALA A 86 5.06 -3.15 -1.10
N ARG A 87 3.89 -2.51 -1.21
CA ARG A 87 2.61 -3.05 -0.74
C ARG A 87 1.82 -3.53 -1.94
N ILE A 88 1.31 -4.75 -1.89
CA ILE A 88 0.44 -5.33 -2.92
C ILE A 88 -0.88 -5.76 -2.26
N PRO A 89 -2.03 -5.22 -2.71
CA PRO A 89 -3.31 -5.64 -2.21
C PRO A 89 -3.68 -7.05 -2.67
N ASN A 90 -4.28 -7.78 -1.76
CA ASN A 90 -4.92 -9.06 -2.04
C ASN A 90 -6.23 -8.82 -2.81
N PRO A 91 -6.70 -9.80 -3.60
CA PRO A 91 -7.99 -9.71 -4.29
C PRO A 91 -9.19 -9.38 -3.39
N ASN A 92 -9.13 -9.73 -2.10
CA ASN A 92 -10.18 -9.44 -1.12
C ASN A 92 -10.09 -8.06 -0.46
N ALA A 93 -9.14 -7.19 -0.84
CA ALA A 93 -8.96 -5.86 -0.24
C ALA A 93 -10.15 -4.92 -0.46
N GLY A 94 -11.00 -5.22 -1.45
CA GLY A 94 -12.15 -4.43 -1.83
C GLY A 94 -12.19 -4.24 -3.35
N PRO A 95 -13.00 -3.29 -3.84
CA PRO A 95 -13.01 -2.94 -5.25
C PRO A 95 -11.60 -2.56 -5.72
N PRO A 96 -11.10 -3.15 -6.82
CA PRO A 96 -9.85 -2.73 -7.44
C PRO A 96 -9.87 -1.23 -7.72
N PHE A 97 -8.69 -0.62 -7.84
CA PHE A 97 -8.50 0.81 -8.02
C PHE A 97 -8.82 1.65 -6.78
N TYR A 98 -10.03 1.56 -6.25
CA TYR A 98 -10.50 2.45 -5.18
C TYR A 98 -9.71 2.30 -3.89
N THR A 99 -9.35 1.07 -3.52
CA THR A 99 -8.60 0.77 -2.29
C THR A 99 -7.20 1.36 -2.33
N THR A 100 -6.45 1.07 -3.40
CA THR A 100 -5.10 1.59 -3.60
C THR A 100 -5.11 3.11 -3.76
N ALA A 101 -5.97 3.65 -4.62
CA ALA A 101 -6.05 5.09 -4.87
C ALA A 101 -6.44 5.88 -3.62
N SER A 102 -7.35 5.36 -2.80
CA SER A 102 -7.76 6.04 -1.57
C SER A 102 -6.71 5.99 -0.47
N GLU A 103 -5.98 4.89 -0.38
CA GLU A 103 -4.86 4.78 0.55
C GLU A 103 -3.78 5.82 0.23
N VAL A 104 -3.36 5.89 -1.04
CA VAL A 104 -2.36 6.86 -1.51
C VAL A 104 -2.84 8.29 -1.28
N ALA A 105 -4.08 8.61 -1.69
CA ALA A 105 -4.62 9.95 -1.52
C ALA A 105 -4.73 10.37 -0.04
N THR A 106 -5.08 9.42 0.84
CA THR A 106 -5.15 9.68 2.29
C THR A 106 -3.76 9.91 2.89
N MET A 107 -2.76 9.12 2.49
CA MET A 107 -1.37 9.30 2.94
C MET A 107 -0.82 10.65 2.48
N GLU A 108 -1.01 11.02 1.22
CA GLU A 108 -0.57 12.31 0.70
C GLU A 108 -1.30 13.47 1.38
N PHE A 109 -2.60 13.35 1.63
CA PHE A 109 -3.36 14.34 2.41
C PHE A 109 -2.80 14.49 3.84
N ALA A 110 -2.55 13.37 4.54
CA ALA A 110 -1.99 13.39 5.88
C ALA A 110 -0.59 14.05 5.91
N ARG A 111 0.26 13.77 4.91
CA ARG A 111 1.61 14.33 4.82
C ARG A 111 1.59 15.81 4.47
N THR A 112 0.85 16.20 3.43
CA THR A 112 0.92 17.54 2.83
C THR A 112 -0.01 18.55 3.49
N ILE A 113 -1.22 18.14 3.86
CA ILE A 113 -2.23 19.04 4.44
C ILE A 113 -2.16 19.00 5.96
N LEU A 114 -2.18 17.82 6.56
CA LEU A 114 -2.17 17.68 8.03
C LEU A 114 -0.77 17.78 8.64
N GLN A 115 0.29 17.72 7.83
CA GLN A 115 1.68 17.72 8.30
C GLN A 115 1.90 16.62 9.36
N ILE A 116 1.33 15.43 9.11
CA ILE A 116 1.53 14.22 9.90
C ILE A 116 2.66 13.43 9.25
N PRO A 117 3.67 12.98 10.02
CA PRO A 117 4.78 12.21 9.49
C PRO A 117 4.32 10.79 9.14
N VAL A 118 3.81 10.62 7.92
CA VAL A 118 3.55 9.31 7.30
C VAL A 118 4.65 9.02 6.27
N PRO A 119 4.96 7.74 5.99
CA PRO A 119 6.03 7.42 5.05
C PRO A 119 5.72 7.97 3.65
N GLN A 120 6.75 8.46 2.97
CA GLN A 120 6.61 9.02 1.63
C GLN A 120 6.27 7.94 0.59
N ILE A 121 5.38 8.26 -0.35
CA ILE A 121 5.11 7.41 -1.50
C ILE A 121 6.06 7.79 -2.64
N PHE A 122 6.72 6.79 -3.24
CA PHE A 122 7.62 6.99 -4.37
C PHE A 122 6.94 6.71 -5.71
N GLU A 123 6.20 5.61 -5.79
CA GLU A 123 5.46 5.21 -7.00
C GLU A 123 4.27 4.32 -6.60
N TRP A 124 3.20 4.32 -7.37
CA TRP A 124 2.06 3.42 -7.15
C TRP A 124 1.32 3.16 -8.46
N SER A 125 0.58 2.06 -8.50
CA SER A 125 -0.38 1.75 -9.55
C SER A 125 -1.65 1.16 -8.94
N ALA A 126 -2.80 1.75 -9.28
CA ALA A 126 -4.13 1.29 -8.87
C ALA A 126 -4.82 0.43 -9.93
N THR A 127 -4.10 0.03 -10.98
CA THR A 127 -4.63 -0.91 -11.98
C THR A 127 -3.68 -2.09 -12.11
N THR A 128 -4.14 -3.17 -12.73
CA THR A 128 -3.27 -4.29 -13.12
C THR A 128 -2.69 -4.10 -14.53
N ASP A 129 -3.06 -3.02 -15.22
CA ASP A 129 -2.54 -2.68 -16.55
C ASP A 129 -1.21 -1.94 -16.42
N ASN A 130 -0.23 -2.65 -15.89
CA ASN A 130 1.15 -2.23 -15.74
C ASN A 130 2.09 -3.44 -15.96
N LEU A 131 3.40 -3.26 -15.85
CA LEU A 131 4.36 -4.34 -16.08
C LEU A 131 4.41 -5.33 -14.91
N VAL A 132 4.13 -4.89 -13.68
CA VAL A 132 4.02 -5.74 -12.48
C VAL A 132 2.79 -6.66 -12.56
N GLY A 133 1.73 -6.26 -13.26
CA GLY A 133 0.50 -7.04 -13.40
C GLY A 133 -0.36 -7.08 -12.12
N SER A 134 -0.08 -6.21 -11.15
CA SER A 134 -0.88 -6.01 -9.95
C SER A 134 -0.95 -4.53 -9.58
N GLU A 135 -1.92 -4.20 -8.73
CA GLU A 135 -1.85 -2.95 -7.98
C GLU A 135 -0.64 -3.00 -7.03
N TYR A 136 -0.03 -1.84 -6.77
CA TYR A 136 1.06 -1.71 -5.80
C TYR A 136 1.24 -0.28 -5.30
N ILE A 137 1.89 -0.16 -4.15
CA ILE A 137 2.41 1.11 -3.61
C ILE A 137 3.87 0.88 -3.20
N ILE A 138 4.80 1.64 -3.78
CA ILE A 138 6.21 1.70 -3.40
C ILE A 138 6.40 2.93 -2.53
N MET A 139 6.90 2.74 -1.31
CA MET A 139 6.96 3.77 -0.29
C MET A 139 8.18 3.64 0.62
N GLU A 140 8.48 4.70 1.36
CA GLU A 140 9.52 4.76 2.38
C GLU A 140 9.34 3.68 3.46
N GLU A 141 10.46 3.07 3.88
CA GLU A 141 10.50 2.26 5.10
C GLU A 141 10.54 3.18 6.32
N ALA A 142 9.53 3.10 7.18
CA ALA A 142 9.47 3.91 8.40
C ALA A 142 10.58 3.48 9.37
N ASN A 143 11.45 4.43 9.72
CA ASN A 143 12.49 4.20 10.71
C ASN A 143 11.91 4.15 12.12
N GLY A 144 12.22 3.08 12.86
CA GLY A 144 11.89 2.97 14.28
C GLY A 144 11.42 1.58 14.70
N THR A 145 10.96 1.49 15.94
CA THR A 145 10.42 0.25 16.52
C THR A 145 8.92 0.40 16.72
N GLN A 146 8.16 -0.65 16.38
CA GLN A 146 6.73 -0.69 16.65
C GLN A 146 6.47 -0.48 18.15
N LEU A 147 5.60 0.48 18.48
CA LEU A 147 5.34 0.88 19.86
C LEU A 147 4.96 -0.29 20.77
N GLY A 148 4.12 -1.21 20.28
CA GLY A 148 3.70 -2.39 21.04
C GLY A 148 4.83 -3.33 21.47
N LYS A 149 6.00 -3.29 20.80
CA LYS A 149 7.17 -4.12 21.18
C LYS A 149 7.93 -3.55 22.37
N SER A 150 7.90 -2.23 22.55
CA SER A 150 8.64 -1.57 23.64
C SER A 150 7.73 -1.06 24.74
N TRP A 151 6.41 -0.98 24.52
CA TRP A 151 5.47 -0.30 25.41
C TRP A 151 5.61 -0.73 26.87
N ASP A 152 5.63 -2.03 27.16
CA ASP A 152 5.63 -2.51 28.54
C ASP A 152 6.90 -2.15 29.32
N GLU A 153 8.04 -2.05 28.62
CA GLU A 153 9.35 -1.73 29.19
C GLU A 153 9.58 -0.22 29.36
N MET A 154 8.72 0.63 28.80
CA MET A 154 8.88 2.08 28.85
C MET A 154 8.48 2.69 30.19
N SER A 155 9.20 3.73 30.61
CA SER A 155 8.86 4.51 31.80
C SER A 155 7.51 5.22 31.65
N PRO A 156 6.80 5.48 32.76
CA PRO A 156 5.55 6.25 32.74
C PRO A 156 5.67 7.60 32.02
N ASP A 157 6.77 8.33 32.23
CA ASP A 157 7.02 9.61 31.57
C ASP A 157 7.14 9.49 30.05
N SER A 158 7.80 8.42 29.56
CA SER A 158 7.92 8.16 28.13
C SER A 158 6.57 7.79 27.51
N LYS A 159 5.76 6.98 28.21
CA LYS A 159 4.38 6.67 27.78
C LYS A 159 3.53 7.94 27.71
N LEU A 160 3.61 8.81 28.71
CA LEU A 160 2.90 10.10 28.71
C LEU A 160 3.32 10.98 27.55
N LYS A 161 4.62 11.04 27.22
CA LYS A 161 5.11 11.80 26.05
C LYS A 161 4.50 11.27 24.75
N ILE A 162 4.52 9.96 24.54
CA ILE A 162 3.93 9.33 23.35
C ILE A 162 2.43 9.58 23.27
N MET A 163 1.70 9.46 24.39
CA MET A 163 0.26 9.77 24.41
C MET A 163 -0.02 11.21 24.00
N ARG A 164 0.82 12.18 24.39
CA ARG A 164 0.68 13.58 23.93
C ARG A 164 0.91 13.70 22.42
N GLU A 165 1.86 12.97 21.85
CA GLU A 165 2.10 12.94 20.41
C GLU A 165 0.92 12.33 19.65
N VAL A 166 0.33 11.24 20.15
CA VAL A 166 -0.88 10.62 19.59
C VAL A 166 -2.05 11.60 19.60
N VAL A 167 -2.33 12.25 20.75
CA VAL A 167 -3.38 13.27 20.86
C VAL A 167 -3.13 14.45 19.91
N SER A 168 -1.87 14.83 19.70
CA SER A 168 -1.53 15.87 18.72
C SER A 168 -1.86 15.45 17.28
N ILE A 169 -1.59 14.19 16.90
CA ILE A 169 -1.95 13.64 15.60
C ILE A 169 -3.47 13.56 15.44
N GLU A 170 -4.18 13.04 16.43
CA GLU A 170 -5.65 12.98 16.43
C GLU A 170 -6.26 14.39 16.31
N GLY A 171 -5.72 15.35 17.05
CA GLY A 171 -6.15 16.75 16.96
C GLY A 171 -5.97 17.33 15.55
N LYS A 172 -4.87 17.00 14.86
CA LYS A 172 -4.67 17.39 13.46
C LYS A 172 -5.70 16.74 12.54
N MET A 173 -5.95 15.44 12.68
CA MET A 173 -6.96 14.74 11.86
C MET A 173 -8.37 15.30 12.08
N LEU A 174 -8.73 15.62 13.32
CA LEU A 174 -10.03 16.18 13.68
C LEU A 174 -10.19 17.67 13.33
N SER A 175 -9.09 18.37 13.04
CA SER A 175 -9.14 19.79 12.66
C SER A 175 -9.74 20.03 11.27
N VAL A 176 -9.91 18.98 10.48
CA VAL A 176 -10.51 19.05 9.14
C VAL A 176 -11.89 18.41 9.16
N SER A 177 -12.87 19.13 8.63
CA SER A 177 -14.19 18.60 8.33
C SER A 177 -14.33 18.32 6.84
N PHE A 178 -14.87 17.15 6.49
CA PHE A 178 -15.27 16.85 5.13
C PHE A 178 -16.72 17.26 4.96
N SER A 179 -17.02 18.05 3.92
CA SER A 179 -18.38 18.51 3.62
C SER A 179 -19.28 17.39 3.08
N GLN A 180 -18.72 16.21 2.77
CA GLN A 180 -19.41 15.02 2.27
C GLN A 180 -18.73 13.74 2.76
N TYR A 181 -19.35 12.56 2.54
CA TYR A 181 -18.70 11.26 2.71
C TYR A 181 -17.62 11.10 1.61
N VAL A 182 -16.42 11.60 1.89
CA VAL A 182 -15.34 11.68 0.90
C VAL A 182 -14.55 10.37 0.90
N PHE A 183 -14.47 9.73 -0.26
CA PHE A 183 -13.32 8.91 -0.62
C PHE A 183 -12.27 9.87 -1.15
N LEU A 184 -11.12 9.99 -0.49
CA LEU A 184 -10.01 10.77 -1.04
C LEU A 184 -9.54 10.05 -2.29
N LEU A 185 -9.65 10.68 -3.46
CA LEU A 185 -9.18 10.13 -4.73
C LEU A 185 -8.50 11.26 -5.50
N PHE A 186 -7.46 10.92 -6.25
CA PHE A 186 -6.90 11.86 -7.22
C PHE A 186 -7.94 12.10 -8.33
N PRO A 187 -8.28 13.37 -8.68
CA PRO A 187 -9.11 13.65 -9.84
C PRO A 187 -8.43 13.10 -11.09
N ALA A 188 -9.15 12.32 -11.91
CA ALA A 188 -8.63 11.70 -13.14
C ALA A 188 -8.13 12.69 -14.21
N ALA A 189 -8.28 14.01 -14.01
CA ALA A 189 -8.01 15.05 -14.99
C ALA A 189 -6.74 15.87 -14.75
N TYR A 190 -6.10 15.79 -13.59
CA TYR A 190 -4.99 16.70 -13.25
C TYR A 190 -3.92 15.94 -12.46
N GLY A 191 -2.85 15.51 -13.13
CA GLY A 191 -1.73 14.85 -12.47
C GLY A 191 -1.17 15.68 -11.30
N LEU A 192 -0.78 14.97 -10.22
CA LEU A 192 0.00 15.32 -9.01
C LEU A 192 -0.16 16.70 -8.33
N SER A 193 -0.90 17.66 -8.86
CA SER A 193 -0.85 19.06 -8.43
C SER A 193 -2.09 19.54 -7.68
N LEU A 194 -3.14 18.72 -7.54
CA LEU A 194 -4.30 19.05 -6.71
C LEU A 194 -4.86 17.80 -6.02
N ILE A 195 -4.48 17.59 -4.75
CA ILE A 195 -5.24 16.72 -3.84
C ILE A 195 -6.48 17.53 -3.44
N GLN A 196 -7.59 17.30 -4.13
CA GLN A 196 -8.89 17.80 -3.68
C GLN A 196 -9.73 16.62 -3.19
N PRO A 197 -10.54 16.78 -2.13
CA PRO A 197 -11.55 15.81 -1.77
C PRO A 197 -12.50 15.64 -2.95
N LEU A 198 -12.37 14.54 -3.69
CA LEU A 198 -13.27 14.24 -4.79
C LEU A 198 -14.57 13.68 -4.21
N ALA A 199 -15.66 14.42 -4.41
CA ALA A 199 -17.01 13.95 -4.13
C ALA A 199 -17.37 12.82 -5.13
N MET A 200 -17.66 11.63 -4.62
CA MET A 200 -18.53 10.70 -5.35
C MET A 200 -19.92 10.82 -4.76
N GLU A 201 -20.90 11.23 -5.58
CA GLU A 201 -22.29 11.18 -5.16
C GLU A 201 -22.70 9.72 -4.89
N ALA A 202 -23.48 9.51 -3.84
CA ALA A 202 -24.03 8.20 -3.46
C ALA A 202 -24.89 7.55 -4.57
N SER A 203 -25.21 8.27 -5.64
CA SER A 203 -25.94 7.81 -6.82
C SER A 203 -25.12 6.82 -7.68
N THR A 204 -23.79 6.83 -7.63
CA THR A 204 -22.95 5.92 -8.42
C THR A 204 -22.83 4.50 -7.81
N LEU A 205 -23.22 4.33 -6.55
CA LEU A 205 -23.23 3.04 -5.83
C LEU A 205 -24.45 2.14 -6.16
N ARG A 206 -25.37 2.60 -7.01
CA ARG A 206 -26.61 1.87 -7.37
C ARG A 206 -26.66 1.31 -8.80
N MET A 207 -25.52 1.07 -9.46
CA MET A 207 -25.52 0.45 -10.80
C MET A 207 -24.79 -0.89 -10.93
N THR A 208 -24.59 -1.60 -9.81
CA THR A 208 -24.29 -3.04 -9.84
C THR A 208 -24.92 -3.72 -8.62
N GLN A 209 -26.22 -3.97 -8.71
CA GLN A 209 -26.87 -5.15 -8.12
C GLN A 209 -27.66 -5.83 -9.22
#